data_AF-A0A5C7F180-F1
#
_entry.id   AF-A0A5C7F180-F1
#
_cell.length_a   1.000
_cell.length_b   1.000
_cell.length_c   1.000
_cell.angle_alpha   90.00
_cell.angle_beta   90.00
_cell.angle_gamma   90.00
#
_symmetry.space_group_name_H-M   'P 1'
#
loop_
_entity.id
_entity.type
_entity.pdbx_description
1 polymer ?
#
loop_
_entity_poly.entity_id
_entity_poly.type
_entity_poly.pdbx_seq_one_letter_code
_entity_poly.pdbx_strand_id
1 'polypeptide(L)' 'MNKKRLLPIAVSLVIIALTMTRIHQIDENHEKNLRVMEACMDEGGTVTVDQAHLFSLTDASCMN' A
#
# COMPACT_ATOMS: atom_id res chain seq x y z
N MET A 1 -33.47 -19.67 -4.06
CA MET A 1 -32.64 -18.46 -4.29
C MET A 1 -32.07 -18.52 -5.71
N ASN A 2 -32.41 -17.57 -6.58
CA ASN A 2 -32.05 -17.63 -8.01
C ASN A 2 -30.53 -17.46 -8.20
N LYS A 3 -29.86 -18.49 -8.75
CA LYS A 3 -28.40 -18.52 -9.01
C LYS A 3 -27.88 -17.27 -9.75
N LYS A 4 -28.72 -16.63 -10.56
CA LYS A 4 -28.42 -15.39 -11.30
C LYS A 4 -28.16 -14.15 -10.41
N ARG A 5 -28.70 -14.11 -9.18
CA ARG A 5 -28.50 -12.99 -8.23
C ARG A 5 -27.29 -13.16 -7.31
N LEU A 6 -26.79 -14.39 -7.15
CA LEU A 6 -25.62 -14.70 -6.31
C LEU A 6 -24.30 -14.26 -6.95
N LEU A 7 -24.19 -14.38 -8.28
CA LEU A 7 -22.99 -14.04 -9.03
C LEU A 7 -22.54 -12.58 -8.84
N PRO A 8 -23.39 -11.55 -9.02
CA PRO A 8 -22.96 -10.16 -8.83
C PRO A 8 -22.55 -9.87 -7.38
N ILE A 9 -23.24 -10.45 -6.39
CA ILE A 9 -22.93 -10.27 -4.97
C ILE A 9 -21.55 -10.85 -4.65
N ALA A 10 -21.25 -12.05 -5.14
CA ALA A 10 -19.95 -12.68 -4.96
C ALA A 10 -18.83 -11.85 -5.60
N VAL A 11 -19.04 -11.32 -6.82
CA VAL A 11 -18.07 -10.45 -7.49
C VAL A 11 -17.84 -9.15 -6.71
N SER A 12 -18.90 -8.51 -6.21
CA SER A 12 -18.79 -7.30 -5.39
C SER A 12 -17.99 -7.53 -4.11
N LEU A 13 -18.21 -8.66 -3.42
CA LEU A 13 -17.46 -9.01 -2.22
C LEU A 13 -15.97 -9.21 -2.51
N VAL A 14 -15.62 -9.84 -3.63
CA VAL A 14 -14.22 -10.01 -4.05
C VAL A 14 -13.55 -8.66 -4.33
N ILE A 15 -14.24 -7.74 -5.02
CA ILE A 15 -13.70 -6.39 -5.29
C ILE A 15 -13.46 -5.63 -3.99
N ILE A 16 -14.40 -5.69 -3.04
CA ILE A 16 -14.27 -5.04 -1.73
C ILE A 16 -13.07 -5.61 -0.97
N ALA A 17 -12.93 -6.94 -0.92
CA ALA A 17 -11.81 -7.59 -0.26
C ALA A 17 -10.46 -7.16 -0.84
N LEU A 18 -10.33 -7.18 -2.18
CA LEU A 18 -9.11 -6.74 -2.87
C LEU A 18 -8.78 -5.27 -2.57
N THR A 19 -9.80 -4.41 -2.54
CA THR A 19 -9.65 -2.98 -2.24
C THR A 19 -9.16 -2.78 -0.80
N MET A 20 -9.77 -3.45 0.18
CA MET A 20 -9.34 -3.37 1.58
C MET A 20 -7.90 -3.85 1.77
N THR A 21 -7.50 -4.94 1.11
CA THR A 21 -6.12 -5.43 1.18
C THR A 21 -5.13 -4.40 0.65
N ARG A 22 -5.46 -3.69 -0.44
CA ARG A 22 -4.60 -2.64 -0.99
C ARG A 22 -4.53 -1.42 -0.09
N ILE A 23 -5.64 -0.98 0.48
CA ILE A 23 -5.66 0.13 1.45
C ILE A 23 -4.77 -0.21 2.65
N HIS A 24 -4.89 -1.42 3.20
CA HIS A 24 -4.08 -1.84 4.34
C HIS A 24 -2.59 -1.89 4.00
N GLN A 25 -2.23 -2.38 2.81
CA GLN A 25 -0.84 -2.36 2.35
C GLN A 25 -0.30 -0.93 2.21
N ILE A 26 -1.10 0.02 1.73
CA ILE A 26 -0.69 1.43 1.63
C ILE A 26 -0.44 2.03 3.01
N ASP A 27 -1.31 1.75 3.97
CA ASP A 27 -1.22 2.29 5.33
C ASP A 27 0.03 1.76 6.05
N GLU A 28 0.22 0.43 6.07
CA GLU A 28 1.41 -0.17 6.67
C GLU A 28 2.70 0.31 6.01
N ASN A 29 2.68 0.47 4.69
CA ASN A 29 3.86 0.86 3.95
C ASN A 29 4.18 2.35 4.14
N HIS A 30 3.16 3.20 4.29
CA HIS A 30 3.34 4.59 4.67
C HIS A 30 3.99 4.72 6.05
N GLU A 31 3.51 3.94 7.04
CA GLU A 31 4.07 3.95 8.38
C GLU A 31 5.52 3.44 8.41
N LYS A 32 5.82 2.37 7.65
CA LYS A 32 7.19 1.84 7.50
C LYS A 32 8.11 2.88 6.86
N ASN A 33 7.69 3.51 5.77
CA ASN A 33 8.48 4.53 5.09
C ASN A 33 8.74 5.72 6.01
N LEU A 34 7.74 6.18 6.76
CA LEU A 34 7.91 7.32 7.68
C LEU A 34 9.04 7.04 8.69
N ARG A 35 9.06 5.82 9.26
CA ARG A 35 10.11 5.41 10.20
C ARG A 35 11.50 5.36 9.55
N VAL A 36 11.60 4.89 8.30
CA VAL A 36 12.87 4.87 7.55
C VAL A 36 13.33 6.30 7.27
N MET A 37 12.41 7.20 6.91
CA MET A 37 12.72 8.61 6.66
C MET A 37 13.19 9.32 7.94
N GLU A 38 12.50 9.12 9.05
CA GLU A 38 12.87 9.68 10.36
C GLU A 38 14.26 9.18 10.80
N ALA A 39 14.49 7.87 10.74
CA ALA A 39 15.79 7.29 11.08
C ALA A 39 16.93 7.82 10.18
N CYS A 40 16.67 7.96 8.88
CA CYS A 40 17.64 8.49 7.93
C CYS A 40 17.99 9.97 8.21
N MET A 41 16.99 10.79 8.54
CA MET A 41 17.20 12.18 8.90
C MET A 41 17.96 12.33 10.21
N ASP A 42 17.68 11.49 11.21
CA ASP A 42 18.38 11.48 12.50
C ASP A 42 19.87 11.11 12.34
N GLU A 43 20.20 10.24 11.37
CA GLU A 43 21.57 9.88 11.01
C GLU A 43 22.26 10.91 10.10
N GLY A 44 21.54 11.96 9.66
CA GLY A 44 22.06 12.99 8.76
C GLY A 44 22.18 12.55 7.28
N GLY A 45 21.55 11.43 6.92
CA GLY A 45 21.52 10.89 5.56
C GLY A 45 20.52 11.61 4.66
N THR A 46 20.54 11.28 3.36
CA THR A 46 19.58 11.80 2.39
C THR A 46 18.51 10.76 2.11
N VAL A 47 17.24 11.14 2.32
CA VAL A 47 16.09 10.30 2.00
C VAL A 47 15.81 10.33 0.50
N THR A 48 15.69 9.16 -0.12
CA THR A 48 15.20 8.99 -1.49
C THR A 48 13.84 8.31 -1.48
N VAL A 49 12.88 8.87 -2.22
CA VAL A 49 11.51 8.33 -2.34
C VAL A 49 11.32 7.79 -3.75
N ASP A 50 11.15 6.49 -3.88
CA ASP A 50 10.87 5.83 -5.15
C ASP A 50 9.38 5.55 -5.29
N GLN A 51 8.74 6.20 -6.28
CA GLN A 51 7.40 5.83 -6.73
C GLN A 51 7.50 4.85 -7.89
N ALA A 52 7.47 3.56 -7.59
CA ALA A 52 7.23 2.56 -8.62
C ALA A 52 5.73 2.59 -9.00
N HIS A 53 5.43 2.77 -10.30
CA HIS A 53 4.20 2.56 -11.09
C HIS A 53 2.78 2.67 -10.46
N LEU A 54 1.75 2.79 -11.31
CA LEU A 54 0.31 2.98 -10.96
C LEU A 54 -0.31 1.99 -9.95
N PHE A 55 0.34 0.86 -9.67
CA PHE A 55 -0.13 -0.17 -8.73
C PHE A 55 0.89 -0.58 -7.67
N SER A 56 2.07 0.05 -7.64
CA SER A 56 3.09 -0.28 -6.65
C SER A 56 3.08 0.74 -5.51
N LEU A 57 3.51 0.26 -4.35
CA LEU A 57 3.65 1.08 -3.16
C LEU A 57 4.87 1.99 -3.33
N THR A 58 4.78 3.21 -2.80
CA THR A 58 5.92 4.12 -2.68
C THR A 58 6.94 3.50 -1.73
N ASP A 59 8.22 3.53 -2.05
CA ASP A 59 9.28 3.04 -1.16
C ASP A 59 10.15 4.22 -0.72
N ALA A 60 10.61 4.20 0.53
CA ALA A 60 11.52 5.22 1.05
C ALA A 60 12.81 4.53 1.50
N SER A 61 13.94 5.01 0.98
CA SER A 61 15.26 4.49 1.27
C SER A 61 16.18 5.60 1.74
N CYS A 62 17.22 5.22 2.49
CA CYS A 62 18.24 6.14 2.98
C CYS A 62 19.54 5.95 2.19
N MET A 63 20.03 7.01 1.56
CA MET A 63 21.38 7.07 1.01
C MET A 63 22.31 7.76 2.02
N ASN A 64 23.39 7.07 2.37
CA ASN A 64 24.49 7.55 3.22
C ASN A 64 25.78 7.56 2.40
#